data_AF-A0A7Y3DJH9-F1
#
_entry.id   AF-A0A7Y3DJH9-F1
#
_cell.length_a   1.000
_cell.length_b   1.000
_cell.length_c   1.000
_cell.angle_alpha   90.00
_cell.angle_beta   90.00
_cell.angle_gamma   90.00
#
_symmetry.space_group_name_H-M   'P 1'
#
loop_
_entity.id
_entity.type
_entity.pdbx_description
1 polymer ?
#
loop_
_entity_poly.entity_id
_entity_poly.type
_entity_poly.pdbx_seq_one_letter_code
_entity_poly.pdbx_strand_id
1 'polypeptide(L)'
;MWKFRAPMTLGWIAAALLAPLLLAACSDSEPSMAEYVEEIDAVFQQGLAEYEVLVNGPEGLVLIVGQGPHLGFDDQGAQLTDFTPQDLHVVLSRVAEIQDAAIATAAEIEPPEPLAELHALYFRTLPIAALADRAATAADWEELSATPEMAAYRDALEADNQVCAQFQVKLDSIADSGAFVDTPWMPTQLADLADYALACDALPADPQAVYRP
;
A
#
# COMPACT_ATOMS: atom_id res chain seq x y z
N MET A 1 18.45 -3.71 -10.36
CA MET A 1 18.69 -5.12 -9.96
C MET A 1 17.96 -5.34 -8.66
N TRP A 2 16.71 -5.81 -8.74
CA TRP A 2 15.96 -6.27 -7.58
C TRP A 2 16.58 -7.58 -7.15
N LYS A 3 17.45 -7.53 -6.13
CA LYS A 3 17.88 -8.75 -5.45
C LYS A 3 16.78 -9.07 -4.45
N PHE A 4 15.84 -9.90 -4.86
CA PHE A 4 15.13 -10.76 -3.93
C PHE A 4 16.18 -11.39 -3.01
N ARG A 5 16.25 -10.94 -1.75
CA ARG A 5 16.89 -11.77 -0.73
C ARG A 5 16.05 -13.05 -0.69
N ALA A 6 16.74 -14.16 -0.91
CA ALA A 6 16.22 -15.51 -0.92
C ALA A 6 15.27 -15.77 0.27
N PRO A 7 14.32 -16.71 0.13
CA PRO A 7 13.31 -17.00 1.14
C PRO A 7 13.99 -17.39 2.45
N MET A 8 13.64 -16.71 3.55
CA MET A 8 13.96 -17.20 4.89
C MET A 8 13.25 -18.55 5.05
N THR A 9 14.07 -19.60 5.08
CA THR A 9 13.66 -20.98 5.25
C THR A 9 12.83 -21.15 6.51
N LEU A 10 11.60 -21.63 6.32
CA LEU A 10 10.80 -22.36 7.32
C LEU A 10 11.69 -23.38 8.04
N GLY A 11 11.87 -23.19 9.35
CA GLY A 11 12.80 -23.97 10.15
C GLY A 11 12.41 -23.99 11.62
N TRP A 12 11.28 -24.65 11.94
CA TRP A 12 11.03 -25.36 13.19
C TRP A 12 11.28 -24.62 14.52
N ILE A 13 10.22 -24.08 15.14
CA ILE A 13 9.89 -24.39 16.55
C ILE A 13 8.37 -24.46 16.69
N ALA A 14 7.82 -25.67 16.68
CA ALA A 14 6.54 -25.99 17.28
C ALA A 14 6.82 -26.72 18.61
N ALA A 15 6.56 -26.04 19.73
CA ALA A 15 6.32 -26.56 21.09
C ALA A 15 6.50 -25.37 22.05
N ALA A 16 5.61 -25.03 22.99
CA ALA A 16 4.47 -25.73 23.54
C ALA A 16 3.53 -24.71 24.20
N LEU A 17 2.25 -25.07 24.20
CA LEU A 17 1.20 -24.54 25.06
C LEU A 17 1.69 -24.26 26.49
N LEU A 18 1.49 -23.02 26.94
CA LEU A 18 1.12 -22.69 28.31
C LEU A 18 0.52 -21.28 28.31
N ALA A 19 -0.79 -21.23 28.10
CA ALA A 19 -1.60 -20.09 28.50
C ALA A 19 -1.69 -20.07 30.04
N PRO A 20 -1.26 -19.00 30.72
CA PRO A 20 -2.02 -18.53 31.84
C PRO A 20 -3.09 -17.59 31.31
N LEU A 21 -4.36 -17.99 31.48
CA LEU A 21 -5.50 -17.09 31.62
C LEU A 21 -5.15 -16.02 32.66
N LEU A 22 -4.55 -14.91 32.21
CA LEU A 22 -4.44 -13.69 32.99
C LEU A 22 -5.63 -12.83 32.58
N LEU A 23 -6.54 -12.74 33.55
CA LEU A 23 -7.57 -11.74 33.70
C LEU A 23 -7.28 -10.48 32.88
N ALA A 24 -8.20 -10.18 31.96
CA ALA A 24 -8.37 -8.88 31.35
C ALA A 24 -8.45 -7.82 32.46
N ALA A 25 -7.30 -7.23 32.80
CA ALA A 25 -7.29 -5.87 33.28
C ALA A 25 -7.52 -5.03 32.03
N CYS A 26 -8.67 -4.37 31.95
CA CYS A 26 -8.85 -3.20 31.08
C CYS A 26 -7.88 -2.13 31.58
N SER A 27 -6.62 -2.26 31.18
CA SER A 27 -5.66 -1.19 31.22
C SER A 27 -5.96 -0.37 29.98
N ASP A 28 -6.57 0.80 30.15
CA ASP A 28 -6.54 1.90 29.16
C ASP A 28 -5.10 2.39 28.98
N SER A 29 -4.16 1.47 28.74
CA SER A 29 -2.80 1.80 28.37
C SER A 29 -2.77 1.88 26.86
N GLU A 30 -2.42 3.06 26.35
CA GLU A 30 -2.09 3.24 24.93
C GLU A 30 -1.18 2.09 24.47
N PRO A 31 -1.43 1.54 23.26
CA PRO A 31 -0.62 0.44 22.74
C PRO A 31 0.85 0.87 22.69
N SER A 32 1.74 -0.08 22.97
CA SER A 32 3.16 0.24 22.89
C SER A 32 3.56 0.54 21.45
N MET A 33 4.61 1.36 21.26
CA MET A 33 5.16 1.64 19.93
C MET A 33 5.46 0.35 19.13
N ALA A 34 5.94 -0.70 19.80
CA ALA A 34 6.26 -1.97 19.15
C ALA A 34 5.00 -2.74 18.72
N GLU A 35 4.00 -2.80 19.60
CA GLU A 35 2.69 -3.42 19.32
C GLU A 35 2.00 -2.73 18.14
N TYR A 36 2.01 -1.39 18.11
CA TYR A 36 1.50 -0.62 16.98
C TYR A 36 2.16 -1.02 15.65
N VAL A 37 3.50 -1.14 15.61
CA VAL A 37 4.20 -1.51 14.37
C VAL A 37 3.90 -2.95 13.95
N GLU A 38 3.76 -3.88 14.90
CA GLU A 38 3.36 -5.25 14.61
C GLU A 38 1.95 -5.33 14.00
N GLU A 39 0.99 -4.57 14.54
CA GLU A 39 -0.38 -4.52 14.02
C GLU A 39 -0.42 -3.92 12.61
N ILE A 40 0.32 -2.84 12.37
CA ILE A 40 0.37 -2.16 11.07
C ILE A 40 1.07 -3.02 10.02
N ASP A 41 2.18 -3.70 10.37
CA ASP A 41 2.83 -4.66 9.48
C ASP A 41 1.85 -5.78 9.10
N ALA A 42 1.06 -6.30 10.05
CA ALA A 42 0.07 -7.34 9.75
C ALA A 42 -0.98 -6.89 8.72
N VAL A 43 -1.47 -5.63 8.81
CA VAL A 43 -2.39 -5.05 7.81
C VAL A 43 -1.73 -5.03 6.43
N PHE A 44 -0.49 -4.54 6.34
CA PHE A 44 0.22 -4.46 5.06
C PHE A 44 0.56 -5.84 4.49
N GLN A 45 1.02 -6.80 5.31
CA GLN A 45 1.31 -8.16 4.84
C GLN A 45 0.05 -8.83 4.27
N GLN A 46 -1.12 -8.62 4.89
CA GLN A 46 -2.38 -9.13 4.35
C GLN A 46 -2.70 -8.50 3.00
N GLY A 47 -2.67 -7.16 2.92
CA GLY A 47 -2.96 -6.44 1.66
C GLY A 47 -2.00 -6.83 0.54
N LEU A 48 -0.71 -6.98 0.85
CA LEU A 48 0.33 -7.40 -0.10
C LEU A 48 0.11 -8.82 -0.61
N ALA A 49 -0.24 -9.76 0.27
CA ALA A 49 -0.53 -11.13 -0.14
C ALA A 49 -1.71 -11.20 -1.13
N GLU A 50 -2.75 -10.38 -0.90
CA GLU A 50 -3.89 -10.29 -1.82
C GLU A 50 -3.53 -9.59 -3.13
N TYR A 51 -2.74 -8.51 -3.07
CA TYR A 51 -2.28 -7.78 -4.24
C TYR A 51 -1.34 -8.63 -5.11
N GLU A 52 -0.46 -9.43 -4.50
CA GLU A 52 0.46 -10.33 -5.21
C GLU A 52 -0.31 -11.39 -6.02
N VAL A 53 -1.38 -11.95 -5.46
CA VAL A 53 -2.26 -12.87 -6.20
C VAL A 53 -2.90 -12.17 -7.39
N LEU A 54 -3.30 -10.92 -7.23
CA LEU A 54 -3.94 -10.12 -8.27
C LEU A 54 -2.98 -9.79 -9.44
N VAL A 55 -1.79 -9.27 -9.15
CA VAL A 55 -0.81 -8.89 -10.20
C VAL A 55 -0.23 -10.07 -10.95
N ASN A 56 -0.18 -11.25 -10.32
CA ASN A 56 0.21 -12.50 -10.97
C ASN A 56 -0.95 -13.18 -11.72
N GLY A 57 -2.17 -12.62 -11.64
CA GLY A 57 -3.34 -13.08 -12.38
C GLY A 57 -3.30 -12.65 -13.85
N PRO A 58 -4.12 -13.29 -14.71
CA PRO A 58 -4.13 -13.02 -16.16
C PRO A 58 -4.51 -11.57 -16.50
N GLU A 59 -5.34 -10.92 -15.69
CA GLU A 59 -5.75 -9.53 -15.88
C GLU A 59 -4.77 -8.53 -15.23
N GLY A 60 -3.92 -8.98 -14.29
CA GLY A 60 -3.05 -8.13 -13.48
C GLY A 60 -2.02 -7.31 -14.26
N LEU A 61 -1.66 -7.77 -15.46
CA LEU A 61 -0.74 -7.06 -16.37
C LEU A 61 -1.24 -5.67 -16.75
N VAL A 62 -2.56 -5.42 -16.77
CA VAL A 62 -3.11 -4.09 -17.08
C VAL A 62 -2.65 -3.04 -16.07
N LEU A 63 -2.47 -3.40 -14.78
CA LEU A 63 -1.94 -2.51 -13.76
C LEU A 63 -0.48 -2.13 -14.02
N ILE A 64 0.29 -3.06 -14.57
CA ILE A 64 1.72 -2.91 -14.80
C ILE A 64 1.96 -2.05 -16.05
N VAL A 65 1.38 -2.47 -17.18
CA VAL A 65 1.64 -1.81 -18.46
C VAL A 65 1.03 -0.41 -18.55
N GLY A 66 -0.11 -0.20 -17.89
CA GLY A 66 -0.79 1.08 -17.91
C GLY A 66 -0.09 2.15 -17.07
N GLN A 67 0.69 1.77 -16.07
CA GLN A 67 1.44 2.71 -15.24
C GLN A 67 2.89 2.88 -15.73
N GLY A 68 3.43 1.90 -16.46
CA GLY A 68 4.75 1.96 -17.09
C GLY A 68 5.83 1.15 -16.33
N PRO A 69 7.10 1.19 -16.78
CA PRO A 69 8.13 0.21 -16.39
C PRO A 69 8.71 0.39 -14.97
N HIS A 70 8.14 1.26 -14.16
CA HIS A 70 8.69 1.65 -12.87
C HIS A 70 8.38 0.65 -11.75
N LEU A 71 7.37 -0.20 -11.93
CA LEU A 71 6.94 -1.18 -10.94
C LEU A 71 7.89 -2.40 -10.83
N GLY A 72 8.91 -2.50 -11.69
CA GLY A 72 9.90 -3.58 -11.63
C GLY A 72 9.39 -4.96 -12.06
N PHE A 73 8.13 -5.06 -12.51
CA PHE A 73 7.55 -6.27 -13.09
C PHE A 73 7.91 -6.39 -14.58
N ASP A 74 8.05 -7.64 -15.04
CA ASP A 74 8.14 -7.95 -16.47
C ASP A 74 6.77 -7.68 -17.09
N ASP A 75 6.69 -6.72 -18.02
CA ASP A 75 5.48 -6.45 -18.80
C ASP A 75 5.16 -7.58 -19.78
N GLN A 76 6.05 -8.58 -19.89
CA GLN A 76 5.94 -9.72 -20.80
C GLN A 76 5.78 -9.30 -22.26
N GLY A 77 6.21 -8.08 -22.61
CA GLY A 77 6.00 -7.45 -23.90
C GLY A 77 4.56 -7.03 -24.18
N ALA A 78 3.67 -7.07 -23.19
CA ALA A 78 2.31 -6.60 -23.31
C ALA A 78 2.25 -5.07 -23.40
N GLN A 79 1.24 -4.57 -24.09
CA GLN A 79 0.97 -3.14 -24.25
C GLN A 79 -0.42 -2.82 -23.70
N LEU A 80 -0.67 -1.57 -23.34
CA LEU A 80 -1.99 -1.13 -22.89
C LEU A 80 -3.10 -1.49 -23.90
N THR A 81 -2.79 -1.43 -25.19
CA THR A 81 -3.69 -1.78 -26.30
C THR A 81 -4.03 -3.27 -26.40
N ASP A 82 -3.35 -4.15 -25.66
CA ASP A 82 -3.71 -5.56 -25.53
C ASP A 82 -4.87 -5.78 -24.54
N PHE A 83 -5.26 -4.73 -23.80
CA PHE A 83 -6.31 -4.73 -22.80
C PHE A 83 -7.42 -3.74 -23.14
N THR A 84 -8.53 -3.87 -22.43
CA THR A 84 -9.68 -2.96 -22.47
C THR A 84 -9.85 -2.25 -21.13
N PRO A 85 -10.57 -1.12 -21.08
CA PRO A 85 -11.02 -0.52 -19.83
C PRO A 85 -11.73 -1.51 -18.89
N GLN A 86 -12.46 -2.49 -19.43
CA GLN A 86 -13.14 -3.51 -18.64
C GLN A 86 -12.17 -4.44 -17.91
N ASP A 87 -11.02 -4.76 -18.52
CA ASP A 87 -9.97 -5.53 -17.83
C ASP A 87 -9.41 -4.73 -16.65
N LEU A 88 -9.21 -3.41 -16.84
CA LEU A 88 -8.81 -2.52 -15.75
C LEU A 88 -9.88 -2.42 -14.65
N HIS A 89 -11.17 -2.38 -15.01
CA HIS A 89 -12.26 -2.39 -14.03
C HIS A 89 -12.19 -3.61 -13.12
N VAL A 90 -12.04 -4.82 -13.69
CA VAL A 90 -11.97 -6.07 -12.92
C VAL A 90 -10.85 -5.98 -11.88
N VAL A 91 -9.69 -5.51 -12.30
CA VAL A 91 -8.51 -5.47 -11.44
C VAL A 91 -8.57 -4.33 -10.42
N LEU A 92 -8.92 -3.10 -10.83
CA LEU A 92 -9.04 -1.97 -9.90
C LEU A 92 -10.18 -2.16 -8.89
N SER A 93 -11.25 -2.86 -9.23
CA SER A 93 -12.29 -3.21 -8.25
C SER A 93 -11.71 -4.05 -7.12
N ARG A 94 -10.84 -5.01 -7.46
CA ARG A 94 -10.16 -5.81 -6.43
C ARG A 94 -9.13 -5.00 -5.64
N VAL A 95 -8.40 -4.08 -6.27
CA VAL A 95 -7.50 -3.15 -5.56
C VAL A 95 -8.28 -2.25 -4.59
N ALA A 96 -9.44 -1.74 -5.00
CA ALA A 96 -10.32 -0.94 -4.14
C ALA A 96 -10.77 -1.74 -2.91
N GLU A 97 -11.19 -3.00 -3.10
CA GLU A 97 -11.55 -3.89 -1.98
C GLU A 97 -10.40 -4.11 -1.01
N ILE A 98 -9.17 -4.30 -1.52
CA ILE A 98 -7.96 -4.46 -0.68
C ILE A 98 -7.69 -3.17 0.11
N GLN A 99 -7.77 -2.01 -0.55
CA GLN A 99 -7.58 -0.71 0.13
C GLN A 99 -8.64 -0.48 1.21
N ASP A 100 -9.92 -0.70 0.89
CA ASP A 100 -11.02 -0.51 1.84
C ASP A 100 -10.88 -1.44 3.05
N ALA A 101 -10.49 -2.70 2.84
CA ALA A 101 -10.23 -3.64 3.92
C ALA A 101 -9.06 -3.18 4.81
N ALA A 102 -7.94 -2.74 4.21
CA ALA A 102 -6.79 -2.24 4.95
C ALA A 102 -7.13 -0.98 5.76
N ILE A 103 -7.86 -0.03 5.18
CA ILE A 103 -8.32 1.19 5.87
C ILE A 103 -9.28 0.83 7.01
N ALA A 104 -10.22 -0.10 6.79
CA ALA A 104 -11.16 -0.52 7.82
C ALA A 104 -10.45 -1.17 9.01
N THR A 105 -9.49 -2.07 8.76
CA THR A 105 -8.69 -2.68 9.83
C THR A 105 -7.80 -1.64 10.53
N ALA A 106 -7.17 -0.74 9.78
CA ALA A 106 -6.33 0.30 10.37
C ALA A 106 -7.11 1.28 11.25
N ALA A 107 -8.38 1.57 10.92
CA ALA A 107 -9.23 2.42 11.74
C ALA A 107 -9.56 1.82 13.12
N GLU A 108 -9.34 0.52 13.32
CA GLU A 108 -9.47 -0.16 14.62
C GLU A 108 -8.18 -0.08 15.46
N ILE A 109 -7.06 0.33 14.85
CA ILE A 109 -5.75 0.50 15.51
C ILE A 109 -5.64 1.92 16.05
N GLU A 110 -5.39 2.06 17.35
CA GLU A 110 -5.11 3.36 17.97
C GLU A 110 -3.61 3.67 17.86
N PRO A 111 -3.17 4.64 17.03
CA PRO A 111 -1.76 4.97 16.95
C PRO A 111 -1.29 5.68 18.23
N PRO A 112 -0.07 5.39 18.74
CA PRO A 112 0.56 6.22 19.75
C PRO A 112 0.59 7.69 19.31
N GLU A 113 0.39 8.65 20.23
CA GLU A 113 0.27 10.09 19.90
C GLU A 113 1.34 10.58 18.90
N PRO A 114 2.64 10.28 19.04
CA PRO A 114 3.65 10.76 18.10
C PRO A 114 3.49 10.20 16.69
N LEU A 115 2.85 9.05 16.52
CA LEU A 115 2.64 8.36 15.25
C LEU A 115 1.27 8.63 14.62
N ALA A 116 0.36 9.33 15.30
CA ALA A 116 -1.01 9.55 14.81
C ALA A 116 -1.05 10.21 13.42
N GLU A 117 -0.16 11.17 13.16
CA GLU A 117 -0.08 11.82 11.85
C GLU A 117 0.52 10.88 10.78
N LEU A 118 1.49 10.03 11.13
CA LEU A 118 2.03 9.04 10.20
C LEU A 118 0.98 7.97 9.86
N HIS A 119 0.21 7.53 10.85
CA HIS A 119 -0.90 6.60 10.67
C HIS A 119 -1.91 7.11 9.65
N ALA A 120 -2.31 8.39 9.76
CA ALA A 120 -3.22 9.01 8.81
C ALA A 120 -2.64 9.09 7.38
N LEU A 121 -1.31 9.24 7.23
CA LEU A 121 -0.66 9.25 5.92
C LEU A 121 -0.63 7.86 5.29
N TYR A 122 -0.40 6.81 6.07
CA TYR A 122 -0.40 5.41 5.60
C TYR A 122 -1.73 5.00 4.96
N PHE A 123 -2.84 5.31 5.64
CA PHE A 123 -4.16 4.80 5.28
C PHE A 123 -5.04 5.83 4.58
N ARG A 124 -4.43 6.70 3.77
CA ARG A 124 -5.18 7.63 2.94
C ARG A 124 -5.92 6.90 1.83
N THR A 125 -7.11 7.38 1.52
CA THR A 125 -7.93 6.83 0.43
C THR A 125 -7.46 7.38 -0.91
N LEU A 126 -7.24 6.49 -1.87
CA LEU A 126 -7.03 6.85 -3.27
C LEU A 126 -8.35 6.71 -4.04
N PRO A 127 -8.59 7.47 -5.12
CA PRO A 127 -9.85 7.41 -5.87
C PRO A 127 -9.95 6.17 -6.79
N ILE A 128 -9.49 5.00 -6.31
CA ILE A 128 -9.39 3.75 -7.08
C ILE A 128 -10.78 3.21 -7.41
N ALA A 129 -11.69 3.20 -6.44
CA ALA A 129 -13.07 2.71 -6.66
C ALA A 129 -13.80 3.52 -7.74
N ALA A 130 -13.69 4.85 -7.70
CA ALA A 130 -14.31 5.72 -8.69
C ALA A 130 -13.74 5.47 -10.10
N LEU A 131 -12.42 5.28 -10.22
CA LEU A 131 -11.80 4.92 -11.49
C LEU A 131 -12.25 3.54 -11.97
N ALA A 132 -12.34 2.56 -11.08
CA ALA A 132 -12.82 1.21 -11.40
C ALA A 132 -14.25 1.25 -11.95
N ASP A 133 -15.17 1.96 -11.29
CA ASP A 133 -16.55 2.14 -11.73
C ASP A 133 -16.62 2.79 -13.12
N ARG A 134 -15.78 3.80 -13.35
CA ARG A 134 -15.74 4.48 -14.65
C ARG A 134 -15.21 3.56 -15.75
N ALA A 135 -14.15 2.80 -15.46
CA ALA A 135 -13.54 1.86 -16.39
C ALA A 135 -14.53 0.76 -16.84
N ALA A 136 -15.51 0.38 -15.99
CA ALA A 136 -16.54 -0.61 -16.33
C ALA A 136 -17.38 -0.22 -17.56
N THR A 137 -17.56 1.09 -17.77
CA THR A 137 -18.50 1.64 -18.74
C THR A 137 -17.84 2.37 -19.90
N ALA A 138 -16.53 2.61 -19.84
CA ALA A 138 -15.78 3.26 -20.92
C ALA A 138 -15.68 2.34 -22.15
N ALA A 139 -15.88 2.88 -23.34
CA ALA A 139 -15.78 2.13 -24.58
C ALA A 139 -14.33 1.82 -24.97
N ASP A 140 -13.40 2.74 -24.68
CA ASP A 140 -11.99 2.63 -25.01
C ASP A 140 -11.10 3.47 -24.05
N TRP A 141 -9.79 3.35 -24.25
CA TRP A 141 -8.78 4.05 -23.45
C TRP A 141 -8.77 5.56 -23.65
N GLU A 142 -9.17 6.06 -24.80
CA GLU A 142 -9.25 7.51 -25.07
C GLU A 142 -10.41 8.11 -24.28
N GLU A 143 -11.57 7.46 -24.30
CA GLU A 143 -12.73 7.83 -23.48
C GLU A 143 -12.35 7.80 -22.00
N LEU A 144 -11.80 6.69 -21.50
CA LEU A 144 -11.43 6.55 -20.08
C LEU A 144 -10.38 7.59 -19.68
N SER A 145 -9.37 7.84 -20.53
CA SER A 145 -8.31 8.80 -20.27
C SER A 145 -8.80 10.24 -20.12
N ALA A 146 -9.91 10.59 -20.76
CA ALA A 146 -10.50 11.92 -20.71
C ALA A 146 -11.47 12.13 -19.52
N THR A 147 -11.67 11.12 -18.69
CA THR A 147 -12.62 11.18 -17.57
C THR A 147 -12.08 11.96 -16.37
N PRO A 148 -12.95 12.61 -15.59
CA PRO A 148 -12.55 13.26 -14.35
C PRO A 148 -12.02 12.24 -13.32
N GLU A 149 -12.50 10.99 -13.31
CA GLU A 149 -12.02 9.95 -12.41
C GLU A 149 -10.57 9.55 -12.72
N MET A 150 -10.20 9.43 -14.01
CA MET A 150 -8.81 9.21 -14.40
C MET A 150 -7.94 10.42 -14.07
N ALA A 151 -8.43 11.64 -14.28
CA ALA A 151 -7.70 12.84 -13.88
C ALA A 151 -7.44 12.86 -12.37
N ALA A 152 -8.46 12.58 -11.55
CA ALA A 152 -8.32 12.51 -10.10
C ALA A 152 -7.34 11.42 -9.64
N TYR A 153 -7.34 10.27 -10.31
CA TYR A 153 -6.37 9.20 -10.04
C TYR A 153 -4.93 9.62 -10.35
N ARG A 154 -4.69 10.25 -11.51
CA ARG A 154 -3.36 10.77 -11.88
C ARG A 154 -2.90 11.89 -10.95
N ASP A 155 -3.80 12.78 -10.56
CA ASP A 155 -3.51 13.85 -9.60
C ASP A 155 -3.18 13.29 -8.21
N ALA A 156 -3.86 12.20 -7.80
CA ALA A 156 -3.51 11.49 -6.58
C ALA A 156 -2.09 10.93 -6.69
N LEU A 157 -1.77 10.15 -7.74
CA LEU A 157 -0.42 9.61 -7.97
C LEU A 157 0.68 10.69 -8.01
N GLU A 158 0.40 11.87 -8.54
CA GLU A 158 1.33 13.00 -8.50
C GLU A 158 1.54 13.55 -7.09
N ALA A 159 0.46 13.65 -6.31
CA ALA A 159 0.51 14.04 -4.90
C ALA A 159 1.23 13.02 -4.02
N ASP A 160 1.25 11.73 -4.38
CA ASP A 160 1.93 10.66 -3.64
C ASP A 160 3.41 10.97 -3.41
N ASN A 161 4.08 11.55 -4.39
CA ASN A 161 5.49 11.98 -4.25
C ASN A 161 5.66 12.98 -3.09
N GLN A 162 4.70 13.89 -2.92
CA GLN A 162 4.72 14.85 -1.81
C GLN A 162 4.37 14.17 -0.49
N VAL A 163 3.45 13.20 -0.50
CA VAL A 163 3.09 12.41 0.68
C VAL A 163 4.29 11.61 1.19
N CYS A 164 5.04 10.94 0.31
CA CYS A 164 6.26 10.23 0.67
C CYS A 164 7.30 11.13 1.33
N ALA A 165 7.54 12.32 0.76
CA ALA A 165 8.44 13.30 1.36
C ALA A 165 7.95 13.81 2.73
N GLN A 166 6.63 14.06 2.85
CA GLN A 166 6.02 14.48 4.12
C GLN A 166 6.12 13.39 5.19
N PHE A 167 5.94 12.13 4.81
CA PHE A 167 6.06 10.98 5.69
C PHE A 167 7.48 10.92 6.27
N GLN A 168 8.51 10.94 5.41
CA GLN A 168 9.90 10.88 5.86
C GLN A 168 10.26 12.04 6.80
N VAL A 169 9.86 13.27 6.47
CA VAL A 169 10.11 14.45 7.31
C VAL A 169 9.48 14.30 8.71
N LYS A 170 8.25 13.78 8.77
CA LYS A 170 7.57 13.56 10.06
C LYS A 170 8.25 12.45 10.85
N LEU A 171 8.60 11.35 10.20
CA LEU A 171 9.29 10.23 10.83
C LEU A 171 10.64 10.66 11.43
N ASP A 172 11.42 11.44 10.68
CA ASP A 172 12.69 12.01 11.15
C ASP A 172 12.48 12.94 12.35
N SER A 173 11.47 13.82 12.30
CA SER A 173 11.13 14.71 13.41
C SER A 173 10.75 13.95 14.68
N ILE A 174 10.04 12.82 14.56
CA ILE A 174 9.67 11.98 15.70
C ILE A 174 10.92 11.29 16.26
N ALA A 175 11.81 10.81 15.39
CA ALA A 175 13.08 10.22 15.80
C ALA A 175 13.99 11.21 16.54
N ASP A 176 14.11 12.44 16.04
CA ASP A 176 14.90 13.51 16.64
C ASP A 176 14.38 13.94 18.03
N SER A 177 13.08 13.75 18.29
CA SER A 177 12.47 14.01 19.61
C SER A 177 12.86 12.97 20.67
N GLY A 178 13.46 11.85 20.27
CA GLY A 178 13.83 10.73 21.15
C GLY A 178 12.70 9.74 21.41
N ALA A 179 11.58 9.82 20.69
CA ALA A 179 10.41 8.95 20.87
C ALA A 179 10.73 7.45 20.67
N PHE A 180 11.77 7.12 19.91
CA PHE A 180 12.20 5.74 19.65
C PHE A 180 13.42 5.30 20.47
N VAL A 181 13.73 5.95 21.59
CA VAL A 181 14.92 5.62 22.41
C VAL A 181 14.92 4.15 22.86
N ASP A 182 13.74 3.60 23.19
CA ASP A 182 13.57 2.21 23.62
C ASP A 182 13.33 1.26 22.43
N THR A 183 13.12 1.80 21.23
CA THR A 183 12.85 1.06 19.98
C THR A 183 13.68 1.61 18.80
N PRO A 184 15.03 1.61 18.87
CA PRO A 184 15.88 2.31 17.90
C PRO A 184 15.82 1.74 16.46
N TRP A 185 15.25 0.56 16.27
CA TRP A 185 15.01 -0.07 14.96
C TRP A 185 13.76 0.44 14.25
N MET A 186 12.85 1.10 14.98
CA MET A 186 11.51 1.44 14.52
C MET A 186 11.45 2.46 13.39
N PRO A 187 12.29 3.52 13.36
CA PRO A 187 12.30 4.44 12.22
C PRO A 187 12.57 3.72 10.91
N THR A 188 13.53 2.80 10.88
CA THR A 188 13.82 2.03 9.67
C THR A 188 12.65 1.16 9.27
N GLN A 189 12.01 0.45 10.20
CA GLN A 189 10.87 -0.39 9.88
C GLN A 189 9.65 0.41 9.39
N LEU A 190 9.38 1.58 9.99
CA LEU A 190 8.33 2.48 9.52
C LEU A 190 8.68 3.09 8.15
N ALA A 191 9.94 3.43 7.88
CA ALA A 191 10.32 3.87 6.54
C ALA A 191 10.11 2.76 5.51
N ASP A 192 10.56 1.54 5.80
CA ASP A 192 10.38 0.38 4.92
C ASP A 192 8.88 0.13 4.65
N LEU A 193 8.04 0.14 5.69
CA LEU A 193 6.59 -0.01 5.54
C LEU A 193 5.98 1.12 4.68
N ALA A 194 6.45 2.36 4.81
CA ALA A 194 5.98 3.47 4.00
C ALA A 194 6.34 3.31 2.52
N ASP A 195 7.57 2.85 2.22
CA ASP A 195 7.98 2.56 0.86
C ASP A 195 7.08 1.50 0.20
N TYR A 196 6.64 0.49 0.97
CA TYR A 196 5.68 -0.50 0.50
C TYR A 196 4.25 0.04 0.36
N ALA A 197 3.74 0.71 1.39
CA ALA A 197 2.35 1.14 1.48
C ALA A 197 2.01 2.28 0.52
N LEU A 198 2.93 3.22 0.37
CA LEU A 198 2.77 4.43 -0.43
C LEU A 198 3.46 4.28 -1.80
N ALA A 199 4.11 3.15 -2.06
CA ALA A 199 4.86 2.88 -3.27
C ALA A 199 5.90 3.96 -3.58
N CYS A 200 6.55 4.55 -2.56
CA CYS A 200 7.42 5.72 -2.73
C CYS A 200 8.56 5.52 -3.74
N ASP A 201 9.08 4.31 -3.85
CA ASP A 201 10.11 3.90 -4.82
C ASP A 201 9.54 3.36 -6.14
N ALA A 202 8.23 3.20 -6.20
CA ALA A 202 7.49 2.56 -7.28
C ALA A 202 6.35 3.46 -7.81
N LEU A 203 6.49 4.78 -7.70
CA LEU A 203 5.59 5.73 -8.36
C LEU A 203 5.97 5.92 -9.84
N PRO A 204 4.99 6.18 -10.72
CA PRO A 204 5.27 6.51 -12.10
C PRO A 204 6.12 7.79 -12.21
N ALA A 205 7.12 7.77 -13.09
CA ALA A 205 7.93 8.95 -13.38
C ALA A 205 7.13 10.09 -14.03
N ASP A 206 6.04 9.75 -14.74
CA ASP A 206 5.06 10.68 -15.28
C ASP A 206 3.64 10.20 -14.90
N PRO A 207 3.14 10.55 -13.70
CA PRO A 207 1.81 10.17 -13.25
C PRO A 207 0.71 10.60 -14.21
N GLN A 208 0.91 11.70 -14.94
CA GLN A 208 -0.08 12.23 -15.87
C GLN A 208 -0.18 11.42 -17.17
N ALA A 209 0.81 10.58 -17.48
CA ALA A 209 0.81 9.66 -18.63
C ALA A 209 0.18 8.30 -18.34
N VAL A 210 -0.10 7.96 -17.08
CA VAL A 210 -0.68 6.68 -16.67
C VAL A 210 -1.98 6.40 -17.41
N TYR A 211 -2.10 5.22 -18.04
CA TYR A 211 -3.22 4.76 -18.88
C TYR A 211 -3.54 5.65 -20.09
N ARG A 212 -2.60 6.49 -20.57
CA ARG A 212 -2.76 7.16 -21.86
C ARG A 212 -2.38 6.21 -23.01
N PRO A 213 -3.24 6.05 -24.04
CA PRO A 213 -2.93 5.27 -25.23
C PRO A 213 -1.86 5.90 -26.12
#